data_AF-A0A653V3Y7-F1
#
_entry.id   AF-A0A653V3Y7-F1
#
_cell.length_a   1.000
_cell.length_b   1.000
_cell.length_c   1.000
_cell.angle_alpha   90.00
_cell.angle_beta   90.00
_cell.angle_gamma   90.00
#
_symmetry.space_group_name_H-M   'P 1'
#
loop_
_entity.id
_entity.type
_entity.pdbx_description
1 polymer ?
#
loop_
_entity_poly.entity_id
_entity_poly.type
_entity_poly.pdbx_seq_one_letter_code
_entity_poly.pdbx_strand_id
1 'polypeptide(L)'
;MDYFLICLVAFLGSGLTLFSGFGLGTLLVPVFGLFFPIEMAILLTAIVHFLNNIFKLFLLGQKANKQALLAFGIPAILFAFVGAYLLSFLNTIQPIGSYTLGSHTFTLLPIKLCIGLILLFFAMFEIIPSWSQLTFDKKYLPWAEY
;
A
#
# COMPACT_ATOMS: atom_id res chain seq x y z
N MET A 1 13.51 13.22 -17.66
CA MET A 1 13.68 13.89 -16.35
C MET A 1 12.82 13.21 -15.29
N ASP A 2 11.61 12.78 -15.66
CA ASP A 2 10.64 12.16 -14.74
C ASP A 2 11.11 10.81 -14.17
N TYR A 3 11.76 9.94 -14.97
CA TYR A 3 12.24 8.65 -14.48
C TYR A 3 13.30 8.76 -13.39
N PHE A 4 14.21 9.75 -13.47
CA PHE A 4 15.20 9.97 -12.42
C PHE A 4 14.53 10.35 -11.10
N LEU A 5 13.53 11.24 -11.16
CA LEU A 5 12.76 11.64 -10.00
C LEU A 5 11.98 10.45 -9.40
N ILE A 6 11.33 9.64 -10.24
CA ILE A 6 10.62 8.42 -9.82
C ILE A 6 11.57 7.46 -9.10
N CYS A 7 12.75 7.18 -9.67
CA CYS A 7 13.76 6.34 -9.04
C CYS A 7 14.27 6.93 -7.72
N LEU A 8 14.51 8.24 -7.68
CA LEU A 8 14.98 8.93 -6.48
C LEU A 8 13.94 8.86 -5.36
N VAL A 9 12.66 9.13 -5.65
CA VAL A 9 11.60 9.05 -4.63
C VAL A 9 11.36 7.61 -4.19
N ALA A 10 11.39 6.64 -5.10
CA ALA A 10 11.31 5.23 -4.76
C ALA A 10 12.47 4.80 -3.83
N PHE A 11 13.69 5.26 -4.11
CA PHE A 11 14.87 5.02 -3.29
C PHE A 11 14.74 5.65 -1.90
N LEU A 12 14.40 6.95 -1.82
CA LEU A 12 14.23 7.66 -0.56
C LEU A 12 13.08 7.08 0.28
N GLY A 13 11.93 6.78 -0.34
CA GLY A 13 10.81 6.13 0.32
C GLY A 13 11.16 4.74 0.85
N SER A 14 11.88 3.94 0.06
CA SER A 14 12.35 2.62 0.49
C SER A 14 13.33 2.72 1.66
N GLY A 15 14.26 3.69 1.61
CA GLY A 15 15.21 3.96 2.68
C GLY A 15 14.55 4.44 3.98
N LEU A 16 13.60 5.37 3.89
CA LEU A 16 12.86 5.87 5.06
C LEU A 16 12.05 4.75 5.73
N THR A 17 11.36 3.95 4.91
CA THR A 17 10.51 2.84 5.39
C THR A 17 11.30 1.60 5.82
N LEU A 18 12.62 1.58 5.57
CA LEU A 18 13.52 0.56 6.10
C LEU A 18 13.55 0.61 7.62
N PHE A 19 13.60 1.81 8.19
CA PHE A 19 13.64 2.04 9.63
C PHE A 19 12.26 2.05 10.28
N SER A 20 11.24 2.62 9.62
CA SER A 20 9.89 2.67 10.19
C SER A 20 9.15 1.33 10.09
N GLY A 21 9.52 0.46 9.14
CA GLY A 21 8.85 -0.82 8.90
C GLY A 21 7.45 -0.71 8.28
N PHE A 22 6.93 0.50 8.05
CA PHE A 22 5.57 0.75 7.57
C PHE A 22 5.51 1.93 6.57
N GLY A 23 4.40 2.04 5.83
CA GLY A 23 4.04 3.26 5.09
C GLY A 23 4.58 3.36 3.67
N LEU A 24 5.37 2.40 3.17
CA LEU A 24 5.93 2.50 1.81
C LEU A 24 4.83 2.55 0.75
N GLY A 25 3.81 1.70 0.90
CA GLY A 25 2.64 1.69 0.03
C GLY A 25 1.88 3.02 0.05
N THR A 26 1.62 3.53 1.26
CA THR A 26 0.94 4.81 1.50
C THR A 26 1.69 5.99 0.88
N LEU A 27 3.02 5.95 0.90
CA LEU A 27 3.87 7.04 0.40
C LEU A 27 4.05 6.98 -1.12
N LEU A 28 4.30 5.80 -1.69
CA LEU A 28 4.62 5.67 -3.12
C LEU A 28 3.40 5.71 -4.05
N VAL A 29 2.23 5.18 -3.63
CA VAL A 29 1.01 5.23 -4.47
C VAL A 29 0.63 6.66 -4.88
N PRO A 30 0.50 7.65 -3.98
CA PRO A 30 0.15 9.02 -4.37
C PRO A 30 1.25 9.67 -5.21
N VAL A 31 2.52 9.41 -4.91
CA VAL A 31 3.65 9.93 -5.71
C VAL A 31 3.58 9.38 -7.13
N PHE A 32 3.50 8.07 -7.32
CA PHE A 32 3.41 7.47 -8.64
C PHE A 32 2.12 7.85 -9.36
N GLY A 33 1.03 8.08 -8.63
CA GLY A 33 -0.24 8.59 -9.17
C GLY A 33 -0.14 9.99 -9.79
N LEU A 34 0.90 10.77 -9.49
CA LEU A 34 1.17 12.05 -10.18
C LEU A 34 1.73 11.83 -11.60
N PHE A 35 2.36 10.68 -11.86
CA PHE A 35 3.05 10.39 -13.13
C PHE A 35 2.37 9.31 -13.95
N PHE A 36 1.60 8.42 -13.32
CA PHE A 36 1.04 7.22 -13.93
C PHE A 36 -0.45 7.08 -13.63
N PRO A 37 -1.20 6.37 -14.51
CA PRO A 37 -2.54 5.88 -14.17
C PRO A 37 -2.52 5.08 -12.87
N ILE A 38 -3.63 5.11 -12.14
CA ILE A 38 -3.68 4.59 -10.77
C ILE A 38 -3.33 3.09 -10.67
N GLU A 39 -3.72 2.29 -11.67
CA GLU A 39 -3.36 0.86 -11.74
C GLU A 39 -1.84 0.68 -11.84
N MET A 40 -1.19 1.46 -12.70
CA MET A 40 0.26 1.44 -12.86
C MET A 40 0.96 1.95 -11.61
N ALA A 41 0.44 3.00 -10.97
CA ALA A 41 0.98 3.49 -9.70
C ALA A 41 0.94 2.43 -8.60
N ILE A 42 -0.17 1.69 -8.47
CA ILE A 42 -0.29 0.58 -7.52
C ILE A 42 0.66 -0.56 -7.88
N LEU A 43 0.72 -0.96 -9.16
CA LEU A 43 1.61 -2.02 -9.64
C LEU A 43 3.08 -1.70 -9.34
N LEU A 44 3.54 -0.50 -9.72
CA LEU A 44 4.91 -0.06 -9.48
C LEU A 44 5.21 0.00 -7.98
N THR A 45 4.27 0.47 -7.17
CA THR A 45 4.42 0.48 -5.71
C THR A 45 4.54 -0.93 -5.16
N ALA A 46 3.72 -1.89 -5.64
CA ALA A 46 3.80 -3.28 -5.23
C ALA A 46 5.15 -3.90 -5.57
N ILE A 47 5.71 -3.62 -6.75
CA ILE A 47 7.04 -4.08 -7.17
C ILE A 47 8.12 -3.51 -6.24
N VAL A 48 8.14 -2.19 -6.04
CA VAL A 48 9.13 -1.53 -5.16
C VAL A 48 9.01 -2.05 -3.73
N HIS A 49 7.80 -2.23 -3.23
CA HIS A 49 7.55 -2.79 -1.89
C HIS A 49 8.01 -4.23 -1.75
N PHE A 50 7.75 -5.06 -2.74
CA PHE A 50 8.22 -6.44 -2.77
C PHE A 50 9.75 -6.53 -2.74
N LEU A 51 10.43 -5.75 -3.60
CA LEU A 51 11.89 -5.71 -3.65
C LEU A 51 12.48 -5.16 -2.35
N ASN A 52 11.90 -4.11 -1.77
CA ASN A 52 12.33 -3.57 -0.48
C ASN A 52 12.19 -4.62 0.64
N ASN A 53 11.11 -5.41 0.63
CA ASN A 53 10.90 -6.46 1.63
C ASN A 53 11.82 -7.67 1.43
N ILE A 54 12.16 -8.05 0.19
CA ILE A 54 13.21 -9.05 -0.06
C ILE A 54 14.55 -8.56 0.49
N PHE A 55 14.90 -7.30 0.22
CA PHE A 55 16.14 -6.71 0.72
C PHE A 55 16.18 -6.72 2.26
N LYS A 56 15.08 -6.35 2.92
CA LYS A 56 14.94 -6.47 4.39
C LYS A 56 15.10 -7.90 4.88
N LEU A 57 14.46 -8.86 4.20
CA LEU A 57 14.54 -10.27 4.56
C LEU A 57 15.98 -10.78 4.44
N PHE A 58 16.73 -10.38 3.41
CA PHE A 58 18.12 -10.75 3.25
C PHE A 58 19.01 -10.16 4.36
N LEU A 59 18.86 -8.87 4.67
CA LEU A 59 19.69 -8.19 5.67
C LEU A 59 19.36 -8.56 7.12
N LEU A 60 18.07 -8.71 7.44
CA LEU A 60 17.55 -8.77 8.82
C LEU A 60 16.77 -10.06 9.12
N GLY A 61 16.46 -10.87 8.11
CA GLY A 61 15.56 -12.02 8.23
C GLY A 61 16.05 -13.11 9.18
N GLN A 62 17.36 -13.22 9.42
CA GLN A 62 17.90 -14.16 10.40
C GLN A 62 17.41 -13.90 11.83
N LYS A 63 17.04 -12.65 12.14
CA LYS A 63 16.50 -12.24 13.45
C LYS A 63 14.97 -12.15 13.45
N ALA A 64 14.30 -12.51 12.35
CA ALA A 64 12.86 -12.43 12.25
C ALA A 64 12.19 -13.48 13.16
N ASN A 65 11.13 -13.06 13.86
CA ASN A 65 10.30 -13.99 14.59
C ASN A 65 9.50 -14.85 13.59
N LYS A 66 9.81 -16.15 13.52
CA LYS A 66 9.21 -17.09 12.56
C LYS A 66 7.69 -17.21 12.72
N GLN A 67 7.20 -17.18 13.95
CA GLN A 67 5.78 -17.28 14.24
C GLN A 67 5.03 -16.06 13.70
N ALA A 68 5.54 -14.85 13.95
CA ALA A 68 4.98 -13.63 13.37
C ALA A 68 5.07 -13.63 11.83
N LEU A 69 6.19 -14.08 11.27
CA LEU A 69 6.37 -14.19 9.82
C LEU A 69 5.31 -15.09 9.18
N LEU A 70 4.99 -16.23 9.79
CA LEU A 70 3.96 -17.14 9.26
C LEU A 70 2.54 -16.59 9.51
N ALA A 71 2.28 -16.12 10.73
CA ALA A 71 0.98 -15.62 11.15
C ALA A 71 0.52 -14.38 10.36
N PHE A 72 1.44 -13.52 9.92
CA PHE A 72 1.14 -12.36 9.09
C PHE A 72 1.45 -12.58 7.61
N GLY A 73 2.55 -13.27 7.28
CA GLY A 73 3.02 -13.42 5.91
C GLY A 73 2.11 -14.30 5.05
N ILE A 74 1.66 -15.45 5.56
CA ILE A 74 0.76 -16.33 4.80
C ILE A 74 -0.57 -15.62 4.51
N PRO A 75 -1.28 -15.04 5.50
CA PRO A 75 -2.47 -14.26 5.21
C PRO A 75 -2.20 -13.09 4.27
N ALA A 76 -1.09 -12.36 4.45
CA ALA A 76 -0.77 -11.23 3.58
C ALA A 76 -0.62 -11.63 2.11
N ILE A 77 0.00 -12.78 1.82
CA ILE A 77 0.11 -13.30 0.44
C ILE A 77 -1.28 -13.64 -0.13
N LEU A 78 -2.11 -14.35 0.64
CA LEU A 78 -3.46 -14.70 0.20
C LEU A 78 -4.30 -13.46 -0.09
N PHE A 79 -4.29 -12.48 0.83
CA PHE A 79 -5.01 -11.23 0.66
C PHE A 79 -4.41 -10.33 -0.42
N ALA A 80 -3.12 -10.44 -0.74
CA ALA A 80 -2.53 -9.75 -1.89
C ALA A 80 -3.11 -10.26 -3.22
N PHE A 81 -3.33 -11.57 -3.36
CA PHE A 81 -4.02 -12.12 -4.54
C PHE A 81 -5.48 -11.65 -4.61
N VAL A 82 -6.19 -11.65 -3.48
CA VAL A 82 -7.56 -11.13 -3.42
C VAL A 82 -7.60 -9.64 -3.80
N GLY A 83 -6.65 -8.85 -3.29
CA GLY A 83 -6.52 -7.43 -3.63
C GLY A 83 -6.21 -7.20 -5.11
N ALA A 84 -5.31 -7.99 -5.71
CA ALA A 84 -5.00 -7.92 -7.13
C ALA A 84 -6.20 -8.29 -8.01
N TYR A 85 -6.93 -9.35 -7.65
CA TYR A 85 -8.17 -9.74 -8.32
C TYR A 85 -9.22 -8.63 -8.22
N LEU A 86 -9.43 -8.07 -7.02
CA LEU A 86 -10.40 -7.00 -6.80
C LEU A 86 -10.02 -5.74 -7.58
N LEU A 87 -8.75 -5.38 -7.63
CA LEU A 87 -8.25 -4.26 -8.43
C LEU A 87 -8.56 -4.46 -9.91
N SER A 88 -8.28 -5.65 -10.45
CA SER A 88 -8.60 -5.99 -11.84
C SER A 88 -10.10 -5.97 -12.11
N PHE A 89 -10.91 -6.48 -11.18
CA PHE A 89 -12.37 -6.47 -11.30
C PHE A 89 -12.93 -5.05 -11.31
N LEU A 90 -12.52 -4.21 -10.34
CA LEU A 90 -12.96 -2.81 -10.23
C LEU A 90 -12.60 -1.99 -11.47
N ASN A 91 -11.53 -2.34 -12.17
CA ASN A 91 -11.12 -1.67 -13.41
C ASN A 91 -12.05 -1.95 -14.60
N THR A 92 -12.84 -3.02 -14.56
CA THR A 92 -13.81 -3.35 -15.61
C THR A 92 -15.17 -2.70 -15.42
N ILE A 93 -15.44 -2.14 -14.24
CA ILE A 93 -16.73 -1.53 -13.90
C ILE A 93 -16.86 -0.17 -14.59
N GLN A 94 -18.00 0.04 -15.24
CA GLN A 94 -18.32 1.30 -15.88
C GLN A 94 -18.36 2.47 -14.86
N PRO A 95 -18.11 3.72 -15.30
CA PRO A 95 -18.26 4.88 -14.45
C PRO A 95 -19.65 4.95 -13.83
N ILE A 96 -19.72 5.27 -12.53
CA ILE A 96 -21.00 5.35 -11.80
C ILE A 96 -21.70 6.71 -11.96
N GLY A 97 -20.98 7.68 -12.52
CA GLY A 97 -21.48 9.02 -12.76
C GLY A 97 -20.42 9.91 -13.38
N SER A 98 -20.84 11.09 -13.80
CA SER A 98 -19.95 12.16 -14.22
C SER A 98 -20.52 13.49 -13.76
N TYR A 99 -19.64 14.46 -13.51
CA TYR A 99 -20.04 15.82 -13.22
C TYR A 99 -19.13 16.79 -13.98
N THR A 100 -19.65 17.96 -14.28
CA THR A 100 -18.89 19.02 -14.91
C THR A 100 -18.51 20.06 -13.87
N LEU A 101 -17.25 20.49 -13.90
CA LEU A 101 -16.77 21.61 -13.09
C LEU A 101 -16.03 22.57 -14.03
N GLY A 102 -16.64 23.73 -14.28
CA GLY A 102 -16.19 24.66 -15.31
C GLY A 102 -16.28 24.03 -16.70
N SER A 103 -15.15 24.01 -17.42
CA SER A 103 -15.01 23.39 -18.76
C SER A 103 -14.55 21.94 -18.72
N HIS A 104 -14.36 21.36 -17.54
CA HIS A 104 -13.83 19.99 -17.39
C HIS A 104 -14.94 19.02 -16.97
N THR A 105 -15.00 17.87 -17.65
CA THR A 105 -15.88 16.76 -17.28
C THR A 105 -15.07 15.73 -16.49
N PHE A 106 -15.52 15.45 -15.27
CA PHE A 106 -14.92 14.47 -14.38
C PHE A 106 -15.78 13.21 -14.33
N THR A 107 -15.16 12.06 -14.53
CA THR A 107 -15.81 10.74 -14.44
C THR A 107 -15.53 10.09 -13.09
N LEU A 108 -16.58 9.58 -12.46
CA LEU A 108 -16.50 8.86 -11.19
C LEU A 108 -16.28 7.38 -11.47
N LEU A 109 -15.03 6.96 -11.38
CA LEU A 109 -14.61 5.57 -11.53
C LEU A 109 -14.64 4.87 -10.15
N PRO A 110 -15.31 3.70 -10.02
CA PRO A 110 -15.35 2.94 -8.77
C PRO A 110 -13.97 2.68 -8.17
N ILE A 111 -13.00 2.27 -9.01
CA ILE A 111 -11.61 2.03 -8.61
C ILE A 111 -10.98 3.26 -7.94
N LYS A 112 -11.18 4.46 -8.48
CA LYS A 112 -10.61 5.70 -7.92
C LYS A 112 -11.24 6.03 -6.56
N LEU A 113 -12.54 5.79 -6.39
CA LEU A 113 -13.23 6.00 -5.12
C LEU A 113 -12.74 5.03 -4.04
N CYS A 114 -12.65 3.73 -4.37
CA CYS A 114 -12.14 2.72 -3.44
C CYS A 114 -10.72 3.08 -2.96
N ILE A 115 -9.82 3.42 -3.89
CA ILE A 115 -8.44 3.76 -3.56
C ILE A 115 -8.38 5.06 -2.74
N GLY A 116 -9.15 6.08 -3.12
CA GLY A 116 -9.24 7.33 -2.36
C GLY A 116 -9.70 7.11 -0.92
N LEU A 117 -10.71 6.26 -0.70
CA LEU A 117 -11.20 5.92 0.63
C LEU A 117 -10.17 5.13 1.44
N ILE A 118 -9.46 4.18 0.82
CA ILE A 118 -8.39 3.42 1.48
C ILE A 118 -7.24 4.35 1.89
N LEU A 119 -6.78 5.22 1.00
CA LEU A 119 -5.73 6.19 1.30
C LEU A 119 -6.16 7.18 2.38
N LEU A 120 -7.41 7.64 2.33
CA LEU A 120 -7.97 8.51 3.36
C LEU A 120 -7.98 7.81 4.72
N PHE A 121 -8.41 6.55 4.79
CA PHE A 121 -8.40 5.76 6.02
C PHE A 121 -6.99 5.63 6.60
N PHE A 122 -5.98 5.30 5.78
CA PHE A 122 -4.59 5.22 6.25
C PHE A 122 -4.03 6.57 6.67
N ALA A 123 -4.32 7.64 5.93
CA ALA A 123 -3.90 8.99 6.30
C ALA A 123 -4.51 9.42 7.65
N MET A 124 -5.79 9.11 7.90
CA MET A 124 -6.42 9.34 9.20
C MET A 124 -5.75 8.53 10.31
N PHE A 125 -5.42 7.26 10.06
CA PHE A 125 -4.74 6.41 11.02
C PHE A 125 -3.35 6.94 11.40
N GLU A 126 -2.62 7.52 10.44
CA GLU A 126 -1.31 8.14 10.69
C GLU A 126 -1.41 9.49 11.40
N ILE A 127 -2.43 10.31 11.10
CA ILE A 127 -2.57 11.66 11.67
C ILE A 127 -3.14 11.61 13.10
N ILE A 128 -4.04 10.67 13.40
CA ILE A 128 -4.72 10.61 14.71
C ILE A 128 -3.80 9.91 15.74
N PRO A 129 -3.23 10.65 16.72
CA PRO A 129 -2.20 10.09 17.61
C PRO A 129 -2.72 8.92 18.45
N SER A 130 -3.99 8.99 18.89
CA SER A 130 -4.63 7.92 19.67
C SER A 130 -4.75 6.60 18.92
N TRP A 131 -4.80 6.63 17.57
CA TRP A 131 -4.89 5.42 16.75
C TRP A 131 -3.52 4.78 16.53
N SER A 132 -2.48 5.61 16.40
CA SER A 132 -1.09 5.13 16.32
C SER A 132 -0.59 4.42 17.59
N GLN A 133 -1.22 4.66 18.74
CA GLN A 133 -0.86 4.05 20.03
C GLN A 133 -1.63 2.75 20.36
N LEU A 134 -2.52 2.30 19.48
CA LEU A 134 -3.22 1.03 19.67
C LEU A 134 -2.24 -0.15 19.61
N THR A 135 -2.00 -0.76 20.77
CA THR A 135 -1.24 -2.00 20.88
C THR A 135 -2.17 -3.16 21.13
N PHE A 136 -1.98 -4.27 20.42
CA PHE A 136 -2.74 -5.50 20.63
C PHE A 136 -1.90 -6.52 21.39
N ASP A 137 -2.52 -7.18 22.36
CA ASP A 137 -1.88 -8.29 23.08
C ASP A 137 -1.54 -9.44 22.13
N LYS A 138 -0.45 -10.16 22.43
CA LYS A 138 -0.02 -11.36 21.67
C LYS A 138 -1.11 -12.43 21.55
N LYS A 139 -2.09 -12.44 22.46
CA LYS A 139 -3.22 -13.38 22.46
C LYS A 139 -4.10 -13.30 21.20
N TYR A 140 -4.05 -12.16 20.50
CA TYR A 140 -4.76 -11.96 19.23
C TYR A 140 -3.93 -12.39 18.01
N LEU A 141 -2.67 -12.76 18.19
CA LEU A 141 -1.82 -13.23 17.11
C LEU A 141 -2.23 -14.66 16.77
N PRO A 142 -2.72 -14.93 15.54
CA PRO A 142 -3.16 -16.27 15.19
C PRO A 142 -1.95 -17.21 15.28
N TRP A 143 -2.18 -18.43 15.77
CA TRP A 143 -1.14 -19.46 15.95
C TRP A 143 -0.10 -19.14 17.04
N ALA A 144 -0.45 -18.31 18.04
CA ALA A 144 0.42 -18.11 19.19
C ALA A 144 0.38 -19.24 20.20
N GLU A 145 1.54 -19.88 20.39
CA GLU A 145 1.83 -20.74 21.53
C GLU A 145 2.00 -19.84 22.77
N TYR A 146 1.24 -20.14 23.83
CA TYR A 146 1.22 -19.41 25.11
C TYR A 146 2.20 -20.02 26.11
#